data_AF-A0A9D3T8R8-F1
#
_entry.id   AF-A0A9D3T8R8-F1
#
_cell.length_a   1.000
_cell.length_b   1.000
_cell.length_c   1.000
_cell.angle_alpha   90.00
_cell.angle_beta   90.00
_cell.angle_gamma   90.00
#
_symmetry.space_group_name_H-M   'P 1'
#
loop_
_entity.id
_entity.type
_entity.pdbx_description
1 polymer ?
#
loop_
_entity_poly.entity_id
_entity_poly.type
_entity_poly.pdbx_seq_one_letter_code
_entity_poly.pdbx_strand_id
1 'polypeptide(L)'
;MICPFVKILTTLFACFFEATNFRVISAKEHDSRMSGRGSSLTMSPSDFLDKLMGRTSGYDARIRPNFKGPPVNVTCNIFINSFGSIAETTMDYRVNIFLRQQWNDPRLAYSEYPDDSLDLDPSMLDSIWKPDLFFANEKGANFHDVTTDNKLLRIFKDGNVLYSIRLTLILSCPMDLKNFPMDVQTCAMQLESFGYTMNDLIFEWLHEGPVQVAEGLTLPQFIMRDEKELGYCTKHYNTGKFTCIEVKFHLERQMGYYLIQMYIPSLLIVILSWVSFWINMDAAPARVALGITTVLTMTTQSSGSRASLPKVSYVKAIDIWMAVCLLFVFAALLEYAGVNFVSRQQKEFLRLRRRQRQHHKDSEMRESRFSFTGYGMGHCLQVKDGTAVKAPAPNPAPLPPKDSDSMKKKFVDRAKRIDTVSRAAFPLAFLIFNIFYWITYKIIRHEDIRKE
;
A
#
# COMPACT_ATOMS: atom_id res chain seq x y z
N MET A 1 -4.77 23.06 67.00
CA MET A 1 -5.23 22.29 65.83
C MET A 1 -6.17 21.17 66.29
N ILE A 2 -7.43 21.48 66.63
CA ILE A 2 -8.46 20.49 67.04
C ILE A 2 -9.84 20.97 66.52
N CYS A 3 -9.96 21.31 65.24
CA CYS A 3 -11.22 21.85 64.69
C CYS A 3 -11.71 21.27 63.34
N PRO A 4 -10.90 20.58 62.50
CA PRO A 4 -11.45 19.98 61.27
C PRO A 4 -11.97 18.54 61.46
N PHE A 5 -11.53 17.81 62.51
CA PHE A 5 -11.92 16.40 62.69
C PHE A 5 -13.32 16.20 63.28
N VAL A 6 -13.81 17.12 64.12
CA VAL A 6 -15.13 17.02 64.76
C VAL A 6 -16.27 17.30 63.77
N LYS A 7 -16.01 18.11 62.73
CA LYS A 7 -17.00 18.42 61.67
C LYS A 7 -17.22 17.27 60.71
N ILE A 8 -16.21 16.44 60.43
CA ILE A 8 -16.35 15.29 59.53
C ILE A 8 -17.14 14.16 60.21
N LEU A 9 -16.92 13.95 61.51
CA LEU A 9 -17.60 12.90 62.26
C LEU A 9 -19.10 13.19 62.50
N THR A 10 -19.48 14.47 62.61
CA THR A 10 -20.89 14.88 62.76
C THR A 10 -21.69 14.76 61.47
N THR A 11 -21.09 15.03 60.31
CA THR A 11 -21.75 14.81 59.01
C THR A 11 -21.92 13.33 58.66
N LEU A 12 -20.98 12.46 59.07
CA LEU A 12 -21.10 11.02 58.86
C LEU A 12 -22.18 10.38 59.75
N PHE A 13 -22.41 10.92 60.96
CA PHE A 13 -23.48 10.45 61.84
C PHE A 13 -24.88 10.91 61.40
N ALA A 14 -24.99 12.06 60.71
CA ALA A 14 -26.27 12.54 60.19
C ALA A 14 -26.77 11.70 59.00
N CYS A 15 -25.87 11.27 58.08
CA CYS A 15 -26.26 10.41 56.96
C CYS A 15 -26.63 8.97 57.37
N PHE A 16 -26.16 8.50 58.53
CA PHE A 16 -26.49 7.15 59.03
C PHE A 16 -27.87 7.07 59.70
N PHE A 17 -28.46 8.20 60.12
CA PHE A 17 -29.78 8.23 60.75
C PHE A 17 -30.94 8.46 59.76
N GLU A 18 -30.66 8.87 58.52
CA GLU A 18 -31.68 8.97 57.45
C GLU A 18 -31.93 7.66 56.69
N ALA A 19 -31.11 6.62 56.93
CA ALA A 19 -31.22 5.32 56.24
C ALA A 19 -32.06 4.26 57.00
N THR A 20 -32.70 4.59 58.12
CA THR A 20 -33.43 3.61 58.97
C THR A 20 -34.89 4.01 59.26
N ASN A 21 -35.60 4.55 58.27
CA ASN A 21 -37.07 4.66 58.30
C ASN A 21 -37.72 3.99 57.07
N PHE A 22 -37.52 2.69 56.94
CA PHE A 22 -38.38 1.84 56.12
C PHE A 22 -39.67 1.57 56.90
N ARG A 23 -40.71 2.39 56.69
CA ARG A 23 -42.08 2.09 57.14
C ARG A 23 -42.84 1.42 56.01
N VAL A 24 -43.15 0.14 56.23
CA VAL A 24 -44.16 -0.64 55.51
C VAL A 24 -45.50 0.07 55.63
N ILE A 25 -45.99 0.64 54.53
CA ILE A 25 -47.39 1.09 54.40
C ILE A 25 -48.13 -0.03 53.66
N SER A 26 -48.89 -0.79 54.44
CA SER A 26 -49.93 -1.70 53.95
C SER A 26 -51.01 -0.85 53.26
N ALA A 27 -51.10 -0.97 51.93
CA ALA A 27 -52.18 -0.37 51.16
C ALA A 27 -53.45 -1.20 51.39
N LYS A 28 -54.38 -0.58 52.12
CA LYS A 28 -55.70 -1.10 52.44
C LYS A 28 -56.58 -1.04 51.18
N GLU A 29 -57.09 -2.20 50.77
CA GLU A 29 -58.08 -2.37 49.72
C GLU A 29 -59.34 -1.54 50.06
N HIS A 30 -59.68 -0.57 49.22
CA HIS A 30 -60.92 0.19 49.33
C HIS A 30 -61.69 0.07 48.01
N ASP A 31 -62.69 -0.80 48.06
CA ASP A 31 -63.76 -0.92 47.08
C ASP A 31 -64.44 0.45 46.90
N SER A 32 -64.49 0.93 45.66
CA SER A 32 -65.32 2.06 45.26
C SER A 32 -65.83 1.83 43.84
N ARG A 33 -66.95 1.09 43.76
CA ARG A 33 -67.87 1.18 42.63
C ARG A 33 -68.41 2.60 42.53
N MET A 34 -68.02 3.34 41.49
CA MET A 34 -68.85 4.40 40.92
C MET A 34 -68.89 4.29 39.40
N SER A 35 -70.10 4.02 38.93
CA SER A 35 -70.57 4.18 37.56
C SER A 35 -70.36 5.61 37.08
N GLY A 36 -69.76 5.79 35.91
CA GLY A 36 -69.50 7.09 35.30
C GLY A 36 -68.99 6.96 33.86
N ARG A 37 -69.91 7.07 32.91
CA ARG A 37 -69.76 7.08 31.45
C ARG A 37 -68.62 7.98 30.94
N GLY A 38 -67.86 7.46 29.97
CA GLY A 38 -67.30 8.22 28.85
C GLY A 38 -65.89 8.78 29.02
N SER A 39 -64.87 7.93 28.99
CA SER A 39 -63.52 8.33 28.61
C SER A 39 -63.11 7.54 27.37
N SER A 40 -62.64 8.24 26.34
CA SER A 40 -61.95 7.63 25.20
C SER A 40 -60.77 6.82 25.75
N LEU A 41 -60.87 5.50 25.70
CA LEU A 41 -59.79 4.58 26.08
C LEU A 41 -58.61 4.78 25.14
N THR A 42 -57.67 5.64 25.54
CA THR A 42 -56.32 5.62 24.97
C THR A 42 -55.69 4.29 25.39
N MET A 43 -55.56 3.35 24.45
CA MET A 43 -54.89 2.06 24.67
C MET A 43 -53.49 2.29 25.25
N SER A 44 -53.04 1.39 26.13
CA SER A 44 -51.65 1.44 26.61
C SER A 44 -50.68 1.14 25.46
N PRO A 45 -49.45 1.70 25.45
CA PRO A 45 -48.48 1.44 24.40
C PRO A 45 -48.16 -0.05 24.23
N SER A 46 -48.10 -0.82 25.32
CA SER A 46 -47.89 -2.27 25.29
C SER A 46 -49.05 -3.01 24.64
N ASP A 47 -50.30 -2.71 25.03
CA ASP A 47 -51.48 -3.33 24.42
C ASP A 47 -51.59 -2.99 22.92
N PHE A 48 -51.15 -1.81 22.53
CA PHE A 48 -51.10 -1.39 21.14
C PHE A 48 -50.08 -2.20 20.33
N LEU A 49 -48.86 -2.40 20.86
CA LEU A 49 -47.85 -3.22 20.20
C LEU A 49 -48.24 -4.69 20.10
N ASP A 50 -48.87 -5.24 21.14
CA ASP A 50 -49.41 -6.60 21.13
C ASP A 50 -50.59 -6.74 20.15
N LYS A 51 -51.39 -5.69 19.98
CA LYS A 51 -52.43 -5.66 18.95
C LYS A 51 -51.86 -5.61 17.53
N LEU A 52 -50.72 -4.95 17.33
CA LEU A 52 -50.10 -4.79 16.01
C LEU A 52 -49.31 -6.03 15.58
N MET A 53 -48.56 -6.63 16.51
CA MET A 53 -47.58 -7.70 16.21
C MET A 53 -47.83 -8.99 17.00
N GLY A 54 -48.77 -9.00 17.93
CA GLY A 54 -49.07 -10.18 18.75
C GLY A 54 -49.86 -11.24 17.99
N ARG A 55 -49.99 -12.42 18.58
CA ARG A 55 -50.62 -13.60 17.95
C ARG A 55 -52.07 -13.41 17.54
N THR A 56 -52.77 -12.45 18.16
CA THR A 56 -54.17 -12.13 17.90
C THR A 56 -54.35 -11.21 16.69
N SER A 57 -53.29 -10.54 16.23
CA SER A 57 -53.30 -9.60 15.10
C SER A 57 -53.39 -10.29 13.73
N GLY A 58 -52.98 -11.57 13.66
CA GLY A 58 -52.79 -12.28 12.39
C GLY A 58 -51.49 -11.91 11.66
N TYR A 59 -50.62 -11.09 12.25
CA TYR A 59 -49.30 -10.80 11.71
C TYR A 59 -48.38 -12.04 11.79
N ASP A 60 -47.76 -12.41 10.67
CA ASP A 60 -46.76 -13.47 10.60
C ASP A 60 -45.47 -12.92 10.00
N ALA A 61 -44.44 -12.79 10.85
CA ALA A 61 -43.12 -12.27 10.49
C ALA A 61 -42.38 -13.12 9.45
N ARG A 62 -42.79 -14.38 9.25
CA ARG A 62 -42.16 -15.29 8.26
C ARG A 62 -42.63 -14.99 6.83
N ILE A 63 -43.74 -14.28 6.67
CA ILE A 63 -44.36 -14.00 5.38
C ILE A 63 -44.05 -12.56 4.98
N ARG A 64 -43.49 -12.37 3.78
CA ARG A 64 -43.20 -11.05 3.23
C ARG A 64 -44.47 -10.19 3.10
N PRO A 65 -44.35 -8.85 3.19
CA PRO A 65 -45.42 -7.93 2.83
C PRO A 65 -45.93 -8.19 1.40
N ASN A 66 -47.21 -7.92 1.17
CA ASN A 66 -47.86 -8.08 -0.13
C ASN A 66 -47.66 -9.49 -0.75
N PHE A 67 -47.74 -10.55 0.08
CA PHE A 67 -47.59 -11.92 -0.38
C PHE A 67 -48.55 -12.25 -1.54
N LYS A 68 -48.03 -12.90 -2.59
CA LYS A 68 -48.73 -13.14 -3.90
C LYS A 68 -49.06 -11.87 -4.70
N GLY A 69 -48.59 -10.71 -4.26
CA GLY A 69 -48.71 -9.43 -4.95
C GLY A 69 -47.37 -8.94 -5.51
N PRO A 70 -47.20 -7.61 -5.70
CA PRO A 70 -45.98 -7.04 -6.24
C PRO A 70 -44.74 -7.32 -5.36
N PRO A 71 -43.53 -7.17 -5.92
CA PRO A 71 -42.31 -7.24 -5.14
C PRO A 71 -42.28 -6.14 -4.07
N VAL A 72 -41.61 -6.42 -2.97
CA VAL A 72 -41.33 -5.42 -1.93
C VAL A 72 -40.14 -4.59 -2.38
N ASN A 73 -40.35 -3.30 -2.55
CA ASN A 73 -39.27 -2.36 -2.83
C ASN A 73 -38.63 -1.94 -1.51
N VAL A 74 -37.35 -2.25 -1.35
CA VAL A 74 -36.56 -1.90 -0.19
C VAL A 74 -35.53 -0.86 -0.63
N THR A 75 -35.68 0.35 -0.11
CA THR A 75 -34.74 1.44 -0.38
C THR A 75 -33.61 1.43 0.65
N CYS A 76 -32.37 1.53 0.17
CA CYS A 76 -31.17 1.42 0.98
C CYS A 76 -30.41 2.74 1.03
N ASN A 77 -29.88 3.05 2.21
CA ASN A 77 -28.98 4.17 2.47
C ASN A 77 -27.84 3.68 3.36
N ILE A 78 -26.63 4.14 3.10
CA ILE A 78 -25.43 3.76 3.85
C ILE A 78 -24.77 5.03 4.39
N PHE A 79 -24.41 5.01 5.67
CA PHE A 79 -23.55 6.00 6.28
C PHE A 79 -22.22 5.36 6.69
N ILE A 80 -21.10 5.83 6.13
CA ILE A 80 -19.76 5.33 6.44
C ILE A 80 -19.23 6.09 7.66
N ASN A 81 -19.18 5.39 8.79
CA ASN A 81 -18.63 5.92 10.04
C ASN A 81 -17.10 5.84 10.07
N SER A 82 -16.54 4.76 9.55
CA SER A 82 -15.09 4.64 9.38
C SER A 82 -14.74 3.76 8.18
N PHE A 83 -13.68 4.10 7.48
CA PHE A 83 -13.12 3.32 6.38
C PHE A 83 -11.63 3.12 6.69
N GLY A 84 -11.08 1.93 6.48
CA GLY A 84 -9.67 1.71 6.79
C GLY A 84 -9.21 0.27 6.71
N SER A 85 -8.01 0.02 7.24
CA SER A 85 -7.36 -1.29 7.21
C SER A 85 -7.39 -1.93 5.82
N ILE A 86 -7.12 -1.14 4.78
CA ILE A 86 -6.96 -1.63 3.42
C ILE A 86 -5.67 -2.46 3.41
N ALA A 87 -5.78 -3.75 3.14
CA ALA A 87 -4.67 -4.67 3.15
C ALA A 87 -4.46 -5.24 1.74
N GLU A 88 -3.34 -4.86 1.11
CA GLU A 88 -3.02 -5.32 -0.24
C GLU A 88 -2.69 -6.81 -0.27
N THR A 89 -2.11 -7.35 0.81
CA THR A 89 -1.70 -8.76 0.90
C THR A 89 -2.89 -9.71 0.89
N THR A 90 -3.98 -9.34 1.57
CA THR A 90 -5.23 -10.10 1.63
C THR A 90 -6.25 -9.65 0.59
N MET A 91 -6.05 -8.51 -0.07
CA MET A 91 -7.02 -7.93 -1.02
C MET A 91 -8.39 -7.67 -0.38
N ASP A 92 -8.39 -7.00 0.77
CA ASP A 92 -9.60 -6.57 1.45
C ASP A 92 -9.45 -5.21 2.14
N TYR A 93 -10.60 -4.66 2.53
CA TYR A 93 -10.70 -3.44 3.30
C TYR A 93 -11.76 -3.60 4.39
N ARG A 94 -11.59 -2.83 5.48
CA ARG A 94 -12.54 -2.81 6.60
C ARG A 94 -13.34 -1.52 6.56
N VAL A 95 -14.64 -1.64 6.77
CA VAL A 95 -15.55 -0.51 6.83
C VAL A 95 -16.54 -0.67 7.98
N ASN A 96 -16.85 0.43 8.66
CA ASN A 96 -17.90 0.51 9.66
C ASN A 96 -19.01 1.39 9.08
N ILE A 97 -20.21 0.81 8.95
CA ILE A 97 -21.34 1.46 8.33
C ILE A 97 -22.56 1.46 9.24
N PHE A 98 -23.43 2.45 9.05
CA PHE A 98 -24.84 2.32 9.35
C PHE A 98 -25.57 1.98 8.06
N LEU A 99 -26.14 0.78 7.99
CA LEU A 99 -27.01 0.36 6.91
C LEU A 99 -28.44 0.70 7.30
N ARG A 100 -29.10 1.53 6.50
CA ARG A 100 -30.50 1.90 6.64
C ARG A 100 -31.30 1.28 5.51
N GLN A 101 -32.38 0.61 5.86
CA GLN A 101 -33.32 -0.02 4.94
C GLN A 101 -34.70 0.54 5.23
N GLN A 102 -35.43 0.92 4.18
CA GLN A 102 -36.81 1.37 4.28
C GLN A 102 -37.69 0.58 3.33
N TRP A 103 -38.80 0.04 3.84
CA TRP A 103 -39.81 -0.65 3.05
C TRP A 103 -41.20 -0.36 3.61
N ASN A 104 -42.22 -0.66 2.83
CA ASN A 104 -43.61 -0.53 3.27
C ASN A 104 -44.17 -1.91 3.66
N ASP A 105 -44.72 -2.03 4.87
CA ASP A 105 -45.51 -3.18 5.32
C ASP A 105 -46.93 -2.70 5.70
N PRO A 106 -47.92 -2.83 4.79
CA PRO A 106 -49.29 -2.37 5.05
C PRO A 106 -49.95 -2.99 6.29
N ARG A 107 -49.46 -4.14 6.76
CA ARG A 107 -49.98 -4.83 7.95
C ARG A 107 -49.59 -4.13 9.25
N LEU A 108 -48.54 -3.31 9.22
CA LEU A 108 -48.05 -2.53 10.36
C LEU A 108 -48.59 -1.09 10.36
N ALA A 109 -49.43 -0.73 9.39
CA ALA A 109 -50.07 0.59 9.35
C ALA A 109 -51.05 0.76 10.50
N TYR A 110 -51.09 1.95 11.09
CA TYR A 110 -51.93 2.25 12.25
C TYR A 110 -52.50 3.66 12.20
N SER A 111 -53.69 3.83 12.80
CA SER A 111 -54.40 5.12 12.88
C SER A 111 -54.84 5.49 14.29
N GLU A 112 -54.78 4.56 15.23
CA GLU A 112 -55.31 4.72 16.60
C GLU A 112 -54.35 5.48 17.53
N TYR A 113 -53.05 5.44 17.22
CA TYR A 113 -52.02 6.10 18.03
C TYR A 113 -51.69 7.49 17.46
N PRO A 114 -51.61 8.54 18.31
CA PRO A 114 -51.50 9.92 17.85
C PRO A 114 -50.14 10.25 17.22
N ASP A 115 -49.08 9.54 17.58
CA ASP A 115 -47.72 9.83 17.09
C ASP A 115 -47.47 9.29 15.68
N ASP A 116 -46.87 10.12 14.82
CA ASP A 116 -46.61 9.80 13.41
C ASP A 116 -45.62 8.65 13.20
N SER A 117 -44.81 8.36 14.22
CA SER A 117 -43.87 7.25 14.22
C SER A 117 -43.69 6.65 15.61
N LEU A 118 -43.46 5.34 15.64
CA LEU A 118 -43.15 4.58 16.85
C LEU A 118 -41.72 4.07 16.78
N ASP A 119 -40.90 4.50 17.75
CA ASP A 119 -39.58 3.94 17.99
C ASP A 119 -39.70 2.69 18.84
N LEU A 120 -39.21 1.56 18.33
CA LEU A 120 -39.32 0.26 18.98
C LEU A 120 -37.98 -0.22 19.52
N ASP A 121 -38.06 -0.98 20.62
CA ASP A 121 -36.90 -1.64 21.18
C ASP A 121 -36.34 -2.71 20.22
N PRO A 122 -35.00 -2.84 20.09
CA PRO A 122 -34.38 -3.86 19.22
C PRO A 122 -34.83 -5.30 19.47
N SER A 123 -35.28 -5.64 20.68
CA SER A 123 -35.80 -6.99 21.00
C SER A 123 -37.05 -7.36 20.18
N MET A 124 -37.81 -6.37 19.70
CA MET A 124 -39.01 -6.59 18.90
C MET A 124 -38.71 -6.92 17.42
N LEU A 125 -37.45 -6.81 16.98
CA LEU A 125 -37.04 -7.05 15.58
C LEU A 125 -37.28 -8.47 15.07
N ASP A 126 -37.38 -9.45 15.97
CA ASP A 126 -37.69 -10.83 15.60
C ASP A 126 -39.19 -11.08 15.43
N SER A 127 -40.02 -10.13 15.85
CA SER A 127 -41.48 -10.17 15.70
C SER A 127 -41.97 -9.53 14.40
N ILE A 128 -41.08 -8.92 13.61
CA ILE A 128 -41.40 -8.33 12.31
C ILE A 128 -40.66 -9.02 11.17
N TRP A 129 -41.26 -9.00 9.98
CA TRP A 129 -40.53 -9.38 8.77
C TRP A 129 -39.43 -8.36 8.47
N LYS A 130 -38.23 -8.85 8.11
CA LYS A 130 -37.09 -8.04 7.69
C LYS A 130 -36.51 -8.57 6.38
N PRO A 131 -36.03 -7.70 5.47
CA PRO A 131 -35.34 -8.11 4.25
C PRO A 131 -34.09 -8.94 4.57
N ASP A 132 -33.80 -9.93 3.74
CA ASP A 132 -32.67 -10.86 3.88
C ASP A 132 -31.41 -10.37 3.14
N LEU A 133 -31.03 -9.13 3.43
CA LEU A 133 -29.86 -8.51 2.83
C LEU A 133 -28.56 -9.15 3.34
N PHE A 134 -27.69 -9.56 2.43
CA PHE A 134 -26.32 -9.95 2.71
C PHE A 134 -25.34 -9.21 1.79
N PHE A 135 -24.05 -9.25 2.11
CA PHE A 135 -23.00 -8.60 1.32
C PHE A 135 -22.31 -9.63 0.44
N ALA A 136 -22.45 -9.57 -0.88
CA ALA A 136 -21.99 -10.64 -1.77
C ALA A 136 -20.45 -10.85 -1.76
N ASN A 137 -19.68 -9.81 -1.45
CA ASN A 137 -18.23 -9.84 -1.38
C ASN A 137 -17.67 -9.77 0.05
N GLU A 138 -18.43 -10.21 1.05
CA GLU A 138 -17.95 -10.26 2.44
C GLU A 138 -16.98 -11.42 2.68
N LYS A 139 -15.91 -11.13 3.44
CA LYS A 139 -15.05 -12.16 4.03
C LYS A 139 -15.35 -12.38 5.52
N GLY A 140 -15.93 -11.37 6.16
CA GLY A 140 -16.36 -11.40 7.54
C GLY A 140 -17.15 -10.16 7.89
N ALA A 141 -18.13 -10.31 8.77
CA ALA A 141 -19.01 -9.24 9.22
C ALA A 141 -19.31 -9.42 10.71
N ASN A 142 -19.32 -8.32 11.46
CA ASN A 142 -19.67 -8.31 12.88
C ASN A 142 -20.76 -7.27 13.15
N PHE A 143 -21.75 -7.69 13.94
CA PHE A 143 -22.71 -6.79 14.57
C PHE A 143 -22.09 -6.12 15.79
N HIS A 144 -22.63 -4.96 16.18
CA HIS A 144 -22.20 -4.24 17.40
C HIS A 144 -23.30 -4.31 18.46
N ASP A 145 -22.98 -4.91 19.60
CA ASP A 145 -23.86 -5.25 20.72
C ASP A 145 -23.53 -4.50 22.03
N VAL A 146 -22.47 -3.67 22.03
CA VAL A 146 -22.04 -2.91 23.22
C VAL A 146 -22.55 -1.46 23.15
N THR A 147 -23.17 -0.91 24.21
CA THR A 147 -23.65 -1.56 25.46
C THR A 147 -24.99 -2.28 25.29
N THR A 148 -25.67 -2.02 24.18
CA THR A 148 -26.91 -2.64 23.73
C THR A 148 -26.79 -2.90 22.23
N ASP A 149 -27.67 -3.75 21.68
CA ASP A 149 -27.77 -3.96 20.23
C ASP A 149 -27.93 -2.64 19.48
N ASN A 150 -26.95 -2.33 18.62
CA ASN A 150 -26.95 -1.10 17.81
C ASN A 150 -27.85 -1.25 16.59
N LYS A 151 -29.15 -1.34 16.87
CA LYS A 151 -30.24 -1.47 15.89
C LYS A 151 -31.29 -0.41 16.22
N LEU A 152 -31.88 0.18 15.21
CA LEU A 152 -32.98 1.11 15.32
C LEU A 152 -34.12 0.59 14.44
N LEU A 153 -35.30 0.52 15.03
CA LEU A 153 -36.53 0.16 14.35
C LEU A 153 -37.56 1.25 14.58
N ARG A 154 -38.05 1.83 13.48
CA ARG A 154 -39.11 2.85 13.52
C ARG A 154 -40.21 2.47 12.54
N ILE A 155 -41.45 2.47 13.02
CA ILE A 155 -42.64 2.24 12.19
C ILE A 155 -43.40 3.55 12.07
N PHE A 156 -43.73 3.96 10.85
CA PHE A 156 -44.55 5.13 10.56
C PHE A 156 -46.02 4.73 10.41
N LYS A 157 -46.94 5.70 10.63
CA LYS A 157 -48.41 5.48 10.54
C LYS A 157 -48.87 4.80 9.25
N ASP A 158 -48.22 5.11 8.13
CA ASP A 158 -48.54 4.60 6.79
C ASP A 158 -48.02 3.17 6.53
N GLY A 159 -47.40 2.54 7.53
CA GLY A 159 -46.79 1.22 7.42
C GLY A 159 -45.37 1.23 6.86
N ASN A 160 -44.77 2.40 6.62
CA ASN A 160 -43.34 2.46 6.31
C ASN A 160 -42.51 2.07 7.53
N VAL A 161 -41.49 1.26 7.30
CA VAL A 161 -40.59 0.76 8.34
C VAL A 161 -39.19 1.24 8.00
N LEU A 162 -38.55 1.93 8.94
CA LEU A 162 -37.14 2.28 8.90
C LEU A 162 -36.38 1.34 9.83
N TYR A 163 -35.47 0.57 9.24
CA TYR A 163 -34.56 -0.29 9.97
C TYR A 163 -33.13 0.18 9.75
N SER A 164 -32.42 0.50 10.82
CA SER A 164 -31.02 0.94 10.76
C SER A 164 -30.15 0.08 11.65
N ILE A 165 -29.03 -0.41 11.13
CA ILE A 165 -28.08 -1.26 11.88
C ILE A 165 -26.65 -0.82 11.69
N ARG A 166 -25.85 -0.96 12.75
CA ARG A 166 -24.40 -0.75 12.69
C ARG A 166 -23.67 -2.05 12.40
N LEU A 167 -22.82 -2.05 11.38
CA LEU A 167 -22.02 -3.21 10.97
C LEU A 167 -20.55 -2.83 10.83
N THR A 168 -19.66 -3.74 11.22
CA THR A 168 -18.28 -3.74 10.74
C THR A 168 -18.14 -4.86 9.71
N LEU A 169 -17.73 -4.50 8.50
CA LEU A 169 -17.55 -5.42 7.38
C LEU A 169 -16.08 -5.49 6.99
N ILE A 170 -15.63 -6.67 6.60
CA ILE A 170 -14.39 -6.91 5.88
C ILE A 170 -14.79 -7.38 4.48
N LEU A 171 -14.57 -6.50 3.51
CA LEU A 171 -15.03 -6.70 2.14
C LEU A 171 -13.84 -6.99 1.22
N SER A 172 -14.04 -7.96 0.32
CA SER A 172 -13.06 -8.31 -0.70
C SER A 172 -12.98 -7.19 -1.75
N CYS A 173 -11.77 -6.72 -2.03
CA CYS A 173 -11.49 -5.75 -3.08
C CYS A 173 -10.32 -6.27 -3.93
N PRO A 174 -10.59 -6.87 -5.10
CA PRO A 174 -9.54 -7.30 -6.01
C PRO A 174 -8.84 -6.08 -6.62
N MET A 175 -7.63 -5.79 -6.14
CA MET A 175 -6.84 -4.62 -6.55
C MET A 175 -5.98 -4.91 -7.79
N ASP A 176 -5.88 -3.95 -8.71
CA ASP A 176 -4.92 -3.99 -9.82
C ASP A 176 -3.66 -3.19 -9.47
N LEU A 177 -2.54 -3.88 -9.24
CA LEU A 177 -1.29 -3.29 -8.76
C LEU A 177 -0.28 -3.00 -9.88
N LYS A 178 -0.65 -3.08 -11.16
CA LYS A 178 0.27 -2.82 -12.29
C LYS A 178 1.02 -1.51 -12.15
N ASN A 179 0.32 -0.45 -11.75
CA ASN A 179 0.86 0.90 -11.63
C ASN A 179 1.39 1.23 -10.23
N PHE A 180 1.47 0.26 -9.32
CA PHE A 180 1.88 0.49 -7.93
C PHE A 180 3.25 1.19 -7.84
N PRO A 181 3.38 2.31 -7.10
CA PRO A 181 2.40 2.90 -6.16
C PRO A 181 1.56 4.08 -6.73
N MET A 182 1.60 4.33 -8.04
CA MET A 182 0.84 5.40 -8.72
C MET A 182 -0.52 4.89 -9.25
N ASP A 183 -1.24 4.15 -8.41
CA ASP A 183 -2.48 3.45 -8.71
C ASP A 183 -3.72 4.16 -8.11
N VAL A 184 -4.86 3.96 -8.77
CA VAL A 184 -6.20 4.22 -8.25
C VAL A 184 -6.89 2.86 -8.14
N GLN A 185 -7.44 2.57 -6.96
CA GLN A 185 -8.12 1.30 -6.68
C GLN A 185 -9.62 1.52 -6.59
N THR A 186 -10.39 0.66 -7.24
CA THR A 186 -11.85 0.73 -7.25
C THR A 186 -12.41 -0.43 -6.44
N CYS A 187 -12.83 -0.14 -5.21
CA CYS A 187 -13.34 -1.14 -4.27
C CYS A 187 -14.86 -1.10 -4.21
N ALA A 188 -15.51 -2.22 -4.56
CA ALA A 188 -16.95 -2.33 -4.54
C ALA A 188 -17.49 -2.84 -3.19
N MET A 189 -18.71 -2.43 -2.85
CA MET A 189 -19.55 -3.04 -1.82
C MET A 189 -20.85 -3.46 -2.49
N GLN A 190 -21.16 -4.75 -2.43
CA GLN A 190 -22.31 -5.35 -3.11
C GLN A 190 -23.33 -5.84 -2.08
N LEU A 191 -24.57 -5.39 -2.18
CA LEU A 191 -25.68 -5.76 -1.29
C LEU A 191 -26.68 -6.56 -2.11
N GLU A 192 -26.97 -7.79 -1.69
CA GLU A 192 -27.75 -8.77 -2.44
C GLU A 192 -28.80 -9.44 -1.52
N SER A 193 -29.91 -9.91 -2.10
CA SER A 193 -30.91 -10.72 -1.37
C SER A 193 -30.58 -12.19 -1.52
N PHE A 194 -30.66 -12.94 -0.42
CA PHE A 194 -30.24 -14.35 -0.41
C PHE A 194 -31.34 -15.31 -0.88
N GLY A 195 -32.56 -15.15 -0.35
CA GLY A 195 -33.67 -16.07 -0.51
C GLY A 195 -34.79 -15.56 -1.43
N TYR A 196 -34.95 -14.24 -1.58
CA TYR A 196 -35.99 -13.67 -2.43
C TYR A 196 -35.48 -13.33 -3.83
N THR A 197 -36.21 -13.79 -4.85
CA THR A 197 -35.92 -13.43 -6.24
C THR A 197 -36.40 -12.01 -6.56
N MET A 198 -35.98 -11.47 -7.72
CA MET A 198 -36.42 -10.17 -8.25
C MET A 198 -37.95 -10.01 -8.37
N ASN A 199 -38.71 -11.12 -8.41
CA ASN A 199 -40.18 -11.07 -8.46
C ASN A 199 -40.81 -10.77 -7.10
N ASP A 200 -40.07 -10.98 -6.00
CA ASP A 200 -40.55 -10.86 -4.63
C ASP A 200 -39.91 -9.68 -3.88
N LEU A 201 -38.67 -9.32 -4.20
CA LEU A 201 -37.91 -8.29 -3.51
C LEU A 201 -36.97 -7.55 -4.47
N ILE A 202 -37.00 -6.22 -4.42
CA ILE A 202 -36.14 -5.34 -5.21
C ILE A 202 -35.42 -4.36 -4.28
N PHE A 203 -34.11 -4.25 -4.44
CA PHE A 203 -33.28 -3.26 -3.75
C PHE A 203 -33.07 -2.04 -4.62
N GLU A 204 -33.22 -0.86 -4.04
CA GLU A 204 -32.99 0.42 -4.71
C GLU A 204 -32.18 1.34 -3.80
N TRP A 205 -31.33 2.18 -4.39
CA TRP A 205 -30.66 3.24 -3.65
C TRP A 205 -31.63 4.37 -3.32
N LEU A 206 -31.49 4.98 -2.14
CA LEU A 206 -32.20 6.21 -1.82
C LEU A 206 -31.83 7.31 -2.85
N HIS A 207 -32.84 8.00 -3.40
CA HIS A 207 -32.63 8.98 -4.48
C HIS A 207 -31.68 10.12 -4.08
N GLU A 208 -31.80 10.63 -2.85
CA GLU A 208 -30.97 11.71 -2.34
C GLU A 208 -30.04 11.20 -1.22
N GLY A 209 -28.74 11.43 -1.40
CA GLY A 209 -27.71 11.03 -0.45
C GLY A 209 -27.69 9.54 -0.09
N PRO A 210 -27.67 8.60 -1.08
CA PRO A 210 -27.65 7.16 -0.82
C PRO A 210 -26.42 6.69 -0.03
N VAL A 211 -25.29 7.38 -0.21
CA VAL A 211 -24.04 7.09 0.49
C VAL A 211 -23.53 8.37 1.15
N GLN A 212 -23.50 8.37 2.47
CA GLN A 212 -23.02 9.46 3.31
C GLN A 212 -21.72 9.04 3.97
N VAL A 213 -20.81 9.99 4.18
CA VAL A 213 -19.50 9.76 4.80
C VAL A 213 -19.37 10.67 6.01
N ALA A 214 -18.83 10.15 7.11
CA ALA A 214 -18.56 10.95 8.30
C ALA A 214 -17.63 12.12 8.01
N GLU A 215 -17.94 13.28 8.59
CA GLU A 215 -17.09 14.48 8.47
C GLU A 215 -15.71 14.22 9.07
N GLY A 216 -14.66 14.64 8.36
CA GLY A 216 -13.28 14.43 8.80
C GLY A 216 -12.76 12.99 8.63
N LEU A 217 -13.47 12.12 7.90
CA LEU A 217 -12.93 10.81 7.56
C LEU A 217 -11.68 10.95 6.68
N THR A 218 -10.53 10.56 7.23
CA THR A 218 -9.25 10.54 6.49
C THR A 218 -8.64 9.16 6.50
N LEU A 219 -8.04 8.77 5.38
CA LEU A 219 -7.28 7.53 5.24
C LEU A 219 -5.78 7.84 5.25
N PRO A 220 -4.94 7.02 5.92
CA PRO A 220 -3.51 7.31 6.07
C PRO A 220 -2.70 7.06 4.79
N GLN A 221 -3.14 6.13 3.93
CA GLN A 221 -2.41 5.72 2.72
C GLN A 221 -3.13 6.07 1.42
N PHE A 222 -4.42 6.40 1.51
CA PHE A 222 -5.29 6.62 0.36
C PHE A 222 -6.06 7.92 0.53
N ILE A 223 -6.62 8.42 -0.55
CA ILE A 223 -7.61 9.49 -0.57
C ILE A 223 -8.84 8.91 -1.24
N MET A 224 -9.96 8.90 -0.53
CA MET A 224 -11.25 8.53 -1.12
C MET A 224 -11.74 9.70 -1.97
N ARG A 225 -12.15 9.44 -3.20
CA ARG A 225 -12.74 10.46 -4.06
C ARG A 225 -14.18 10.79 -3.65
N ASP A 226 -14.59 12.02 -3.94
CA ASP A 226 -15.94 12.49 -3.60
C ASP A 226 -17.03 11.88 -4.47
N GLU A 227 -16.70 11.48 -5.68
CA GLU A 227 -17.62 10.80 -6.59
C GLU A 227 -17.69 9.31 -6.24
N LYS A 228 -18.91 8.80 -6.02
CA LYS A 228 -19.18 7.38 -5.77
C LYS A 228 -20.05 6.86 -6.90
N GLU A 229 -19.59 5.82 -7.58
CA GLU A 229 -20.36 5.18 -8.65
C GLU A 229 -21.39 4.24 -8.00
N LEU A 230 -22.68 4.52 -8.26
CA LEU A 230 -23.80 3.68 -7.82
C LEU A 230 -24.26 2.84 -9.00
N GLY A 231 -24.43 1.54 -8.77
CA GLY A 231 -24.82 0.60 -9.82
C GLY A 231 -25.77 -0.47 -9.32
N TYR A 232 -26.34 -1.20 -10.29
CA TYR A 232 -27.09 -2.44 -10.06
C TYR A 232 -26.25 -3.62 -10.56
N CYS A 233 -26.19 -4.68 -9.77
CA CYS A 233 -25.33 -5.84 -9.99
C CYS A 233 -26.10 -7.16 -10.04
N THR A 234 -27.35 -7.13 -10.55
CA THR A 234 -28.29 -8.28 -10.57
C THR A 234 -27.60 -9.58 -10.93
N LYS A 235 -27.66 -10.56 -10.02
CA LYS A 235 -27.00 -11.86 -10.20
C LYS A 235 -27.97 -12.88 -10.76
N HIS A 236 -27.42 -13.75 -11.61
CA HIS A 236 -28.15 -14.84 -12.24
C HIS A 236 -27.56 -16.15 -11.75
N TYR A 237 -28.30 -16.87 -10.92
CA TYR A 237 -27.96 -18.22 -10.47
C TYR A 237 -28.95 -19.23 -11.07
N ASN A 238 -28.62 -20.52 -10.92
CA ASN A 238 -29.52 -21.60 -11.35
C ASN A 238 -30.85 -21.60 -10.59
N THR A 239 -30.88 -21.04 -9.38
CA THR A 239 -32.06 -20.91 -8.53
C THR A 239 -32.96 -19.73 -8.91
N GLY A 240 -32.45 -18.73 -9.64
CA GLY A 240 -33.22 -17.54 -10.02
C GLY A 240 -32.36 -16.30 -10.25
N LYS A 241 -33.04 -15.18 -10.50
CA LYS A 241 -32.44 -13.84 -10.57
C LYS A 241 -32.65 -13.12 -9.24
N PHE A 242 -31.58 -12.58 -8.67
CA PHE A 242 -31.58 -11.93 -7.37
C PHE A 242 -31.22 -10.46 -7.49
N THR A 243 -31.88 -9.63 -6.69
CA THR A 243 -31.63 -8.18 -6.66
C THR A 243 -30.27 -7.92 -6.03
N CYS A 244 -29.50 -7.02 -6.65
CA CYS A 244 -28.18 -6.63 -6.17
C CYS A 244 -27.94 -5.17 -6.52
N ILE A 245 -27.56 -4.39 -5.52
CA ILE A 245 -27.11 -3.01 -5.66
C ILE A 245 -25.66 -2.91 -5.22
N GLU A 246 -24.88 -2.07 -5.88
CA GLU A 246 -23.48 -1.86 -5.55
C GLU A 246 -23.10 -0.38 -5.52
N VAL A 247 -22.10 -0.10 -4.69
CA VAL A 247 -21.38 1.18 -4.68
C VAL A 247 -19.90 0.89 -4.88
N LYS A 248 -19.23 1.67 -5.71
CA LYS A 248 -17.78 1.61 -5.90
C LYS A 248 -17.10 2.84 -5.30
N PHE A 249 -16.06 2.58 -4.52
CA PHE A 249 -15.21 3.58 -3.91
C PHE A 249 -13.90 3.68 -4.68
N HIS A 250 -13.61 4.85 -5.26
CA HIS A 250 -12.33 5.14 -5.91
C HIS A 250 -11.33 5.65 -4.87
N LEU A 251 -10.27 4.88 -4.65
CA LEU A 251 -9.24 5.10 -3.64
C LEU A 251 -7.91 5.43 -4.33
N GLU A 252 -7.49 6.68 -4.24
CA GLU A 252 -6.24 7.15 -4.82
C GLU A 252 -5.08 7.00 -3.84
N ARG A 253 -4.03 6.26 -4.21
CA ARG A 253 -2.89 6.04 -3.30
C ARG A 253 -2.05 7.31 -3.13
N GLN A 254 -1.66 7.58 -1.89
CA GLN A 254 -0.75 8.69 -1.56
C GLN A 254 0.71 8.29 -1.79
N MET A 255 1.41 9.08 -2.61
CA MET A 255 2.79 8.79 -3.05
C MET A 255 3.88 9.15 -2.03
N GLY A 256 3.59 10.04 -1.07
CA GLY A 256 4.61 10.64 -0.21
C GLY A 256 5.46 9.63 0.57
N TYR A 257 4.83 8.61 1.13
CA TYR A 257 5.50 7.52 1.85
C TYR A 257 6.50 6.77 0.95
N TYR A 258 6.07 6.37 -0.25
CA TYR A 258 6.89 5.60 -1.18
C TYR A 258 8.05 6.42 -1.74
N LEU A 259 7.86 7.72 -1.96
CA LEU A 259 8.94 8.62 -2.37
C LEU A 259 10.07 8.62 -1.34
N ILE A 260 9.75 8.80 -0.05
CA ILE A 260 10.74 8.90 1.03
C ILE A 260 11.38 7.56 1.35
N GLN A 261 10.61 6.46 1.39
CA GLN A 261 11.13 5.17 1.84
C GLN A 261 11.71 4.30 0.72
N MET A 262 11.26 4.46 -0.51
CA MET A 262 11.67 3.60 -1.64
C MET A 262 12.48 4.37 -2.68
N TYR A 263 11.92 5.44 -3.25
CA TYR A 263 12.55 6.14 -4.38
C TYR A 263 13.82 6.92 -3.97
N ILE A 264 13.76 7.74 -2.92
CA ILE A 264 14.92 8.54 -2.50
C ILE A 264 16.11 7.65 -2.09
N PRO A 265 15.96 6.60 -1.26
CA PRO A 265 17.11 5.77 -0.89
C PRO A 265 17.67 4.96 -2.06
N SER A 266 16.83 4.49 -2.99
CA SER A 266 17.31 3.80 -4.20
C SER A 266 18.07 4.74 -5.14
N LEU A 267 17.61 5.98 -5.32
CA LEU A 267 18.36 7.04 -6.01
C LEU A 267 19.74 7.25 -5.38
N LEU A 268 19.81 7.37 -4.05
CA LEU A 268 21.06 7.58 -3.33
C LEU A 268 22.03 6.40 -3.49
N ILE A 269 21.54 5.15 -3.50
CA ILE A 269 22.38 3.97 -3.75
C ILE A 269 22.95 3.99 -5.17
N VAL A 270 22.15 4.36 -6.17
CA VAL A 270 22.63 4.51 -7.55
C VAL A 270 23.69 5.60 -7.64
N ILE A 271 23.47 6.77 -7.03
CA ILE A 271 24.45 7.87 -6.99
C ILE A 271 25.73 7.41 -6.28
N LEU A 272 25.61 6.68 -5.17
CA LEU A 272 26.75 6.14 -4.43
C LEU A 272 27.59 5.20 -5.30
N SER A 273 26.97 4.40 -6.17
CA SER A 273 27.69 3.55 -7.11
C SER A 273 28.61 4.34 -8.06
N TRP A 274 28.25 5.57 -8.42
CA TRP A 274 29.03 6.44 -9.31
C TRP A 274 30.26 7.03 -8.64
N VAL A 275 30.28 7.10 -7.31
CA VAL A 275 31.46 7.55 -6.55
C VAL A 275 32.66 6.65 -6.85
N SER A 276 32.43 5.38 -7.19
CA SER A 276 33.48 4.45 -7.60
C SER A 276 34.30 4.94 -8.81
N PHE A 277 33.71 5.69 -9.74
CA PHE A 277 34.39 6.23 -10.93
C PHE A 277 35.40 7.34 -10.61
N TRP A 278 35.29 7.93 -9.41
CA TRP A 278 36.20 8.96 -8.92
C TRP A 278 37.36 8.37 -8.11
N ILE A 279 37.23 7.12 -7.66
CA ILE A 279 38.28 6.42 -6.91
C ILE A 279 39.35 5.91 -7.88
N ASN A 280 40.61 6.14 -7.52
CA ASN A 280 41.76 5.68 -8.28
C ASN A 280 41.69 4.16 -8.54
N MET A 281 41.96 3.75 -9.79
CA MET A 281 41.93 2.34 -10.21
C MET A 281 42.88 1.41 -9.43
N ASP A 282 43.91 1.97 -8.79
CA ASP A 282 44.85 1.19 -7.98
C ASP A 282 44.27 0.81 -6.60
N ALA A 283 43.24 1.51 -6.12
CA ALA A 283 42.54 1.20 -4.87
C ALA A 283 41.45 0.13 -5.08
N ALA A 284 41.86 -1.03 -5.60
CA ALA A 284 40.98 -2.15 -5.94
C ALA A 284 40.04 -2.58 -4.79
N PRO A 285 40.50 -2.72 -3.52
CA PRO A 285 39.62 -3.12 -2.43
C PRO A 285 38.46 -2.15 -2.19
N ALA A 286 38.71 -0.83 -2.31
CA ALA A 286 37.69 0.19 -2.08
C ALA A 286 36.60 0.16 -3.16
N ARG A 287 36.96 0.06 -4.44
CA ARG A 287 35.98 -0.02 -5.55
C ARG A 287 35.17 -1.30 -5.52
N VAL A 288 35.79 -2.45 -5.25
CA VAL A 288 35.07 -3.74 -5.11
C VAL A 288 34.10 -3.71 -3.94
N ALA A 289 34.55 -3.26 -2.76
CA ALA A 289 33.72 -3.20 -1.57
C ALA A 289 32.48 -2.31 -1.80
N LEU A 290 32.67 -1.10 -2.34
CA LEU A 290 31.57 -0.19 -2.66
C LEU A 290 30.62 -0.79 -3.71
N GLY A 291 31.13 -1.39 -4.78
CA GLY A 291 30.30 -2.01 -5.82
C GLY A 291 29.48 -3.20 -5.31
N ILE A 292 30.08 -4.11 -4.54
CA ILE A 292 29.35 -5.26 -3.97
C ILE A 292 28.32 -4.79 -2.94
N THR A 293 28.69 -3.83 -2.09
CA THR A 293 27.80 -3.32 -1.04
C THR A 293 26.57 -2.65 -1.66
N THR A 294 26.75 -1.81 -2.67
CA THR A 294 25.63 -1.16 -3.36
C THR A 294 24.71 -2.16 -4.06
N VAL A 295 25.24 -3.20 -4.72
CA VAL A 295 24.42 -4.28 -5.32
C VAL A 295 23.63 -5.03 -4.25
N LEU A 296 24.27 -5.39 -3.14
CA LEU A 296 23.63 -6.09 -2.03
C LEU A 296 22.53 -5.23 -1.42
N THR A 297 22.82 -3.96 -1.09
CA THR A 297 21.84 -3.02 -0.54
C THR A 297 20.65 -2.83 -1.47
N MET A 298 20.87 -2.69 -2.78
CA MET A 298 19.80 -2.56 -3.76
C MET A 298 18.94 -3.84 -3.83
N THR A 299 19.57 -5.01 -3.75
CA THR A 299 18.88 -6.30 -3.72
C THR A 299 18.02 -6.46 -2.46
N THR A 300 18.57 -6.09 -1.29
CA THR A 300 17.85 -6.08 -0.01
C THR A 300 16.68 -5.09 -0.02
N GLN A 301 16.86 -3.90 -0.61
CA GLN A 301 15.78 -2.93 -0.73
C GLN A 301 14.67 -3.44 -1.66
N SER A 302 15.02 -4.09 -2.77
CA SER A 302 14.07 -4.68 -3.70
C SER A 302 13.25 -5.81 -3.06
N SER A 303 13.87 -6.69 -2.26
CA SER A 303 13.12 -7.71 -1.53
C SER A 303 12.25 -7.11 -0.43
N GLY A 304 12.74 -6.10 0.31
CA GLY A 304 11.98 -5.38 1.33
C GLY A 304 10.72 -4.72 0.77
N SER A 305 10.82 -4.06 -0.38
CA SER A 305 9.66 -3.42 -1.03
C SER A 305 8.55 -4.39 -1.45
N ARG A 306 8.89 -5.67 -1.68
CA ARG A 306 7.94 -6.72 -2.08
C ARG A 306 7.34 -7.48 -0.90
N ALA A 307 7.88 -7.33 0.30
CA ALA A 307 7.40 -8.05 1.48
C ALA A 307 6.01 -7.59 1.94
N SER A 308 5.67 -6.32 1.71
CA SER A 308 4.37 -5.73 2.08
C SER A 308 3.31 -5.84 0.97
N LEU A 309 3.59 -6.57 -0.10
CA LEU A 309 2.69 -6.70 -1.26
C LEU A 309 2.28 -8.15 -1.50
N PRO A 310 1.09 -8.39 -2.08
CA PRO A 310 0.69 -9.73 -2.49
C PRO A 310 1.62 -10.24 -3.60
N LYS A 311 1.76 -11.57 -3.66
CA LYS A 311 2.54 -12.24 -4.72
C LYS A 311 1.74 -12.26 -6.02
N VAL A 312 1.89 -11.20 -6.81
CA VAL A 312 1.32 -11.09 -8.17
C VAL A 312 2.30 -11.58 -9.23
N SER A 313 1.79 -12.12 -10.33
CA SER A 313 2.59 -12.69 -11.44
C SER A 313 3.03 -11.66 -12.49
N TYR A 314 2.37 -10.50 -12.55
CA TYR A 314 2.70 -9.44 -13.49
C TYR A 314 3.72 -8.44 -12.93
N VAL A 315 4.37 -7.72 -13.84
CA VAL A 315 5.37 -6.69 -13.51
C VAL A 315 4.68 -5.41 -13.03
N LYS A 316 5.13 -4.86 -11.91
CA LYS A 316 4.64 -3.58 -11.35
C LYS A 316 5.59 -2.43 -11.68
N ALA A 317 5.10 -1.19 -11.61
CA ALA A 317 5.95 0.00 -11.82
C ALA A 317 7.16 0.04 -10.89
N ILE A 318 6.98 -0.27 -9.60
CA ILE A 318 8.09 -0.38 -8.64
C ILE A 318 9.11 -1.46 -9.02
N ASP A 319 8.69 -2.58 -9.63
CA ASP A 319 9.61 -3.64 -10.03
C ASP A 319 10.52 -3.15 -11.18
N ILE A 320 9.98 -2.37 -12.13
CA ILE A 320 10.74 -1.74 -13.21
C ILE A 320 11.76 -0.75 -12.63
N TRP A 321 11.33 0.10 -11.70
CA TRP A 321 12.22 1.04 -11.02
C TRP A 321 13.38 0.32 -10.32
N MET A 322 13.08 -0.69 -9.50
CA MET A 322 14.10 -1.42 -8.75
C MET A 322 15.02 -2.24 -9.67
N ALA A 323 14.49 -2.83 -10.74
CA ALA A 323 15.28 -3.57 -11.72
C ALA A 323 16.25 -2.67 -12.49
N VAL A 324 15.81 -1.49 -12.93
CA VAL A 324 16.68 -0.53 -13.63
C VAL A 324 17.75 0.02 -12.68
N CYS A 325 17.39 0.42 -11.46
CA CYS A 325 18.36 0.84 -10.46
C CYS A 325 19.40 -0.26 -10.15
N LEU A 326 18.97 -1.52 -10.02
CA LEU A 326 19.88 -2.66 -9.85
C LEU A 326 20.81 -2.84 -11.06
N LEU A 327 20.29 -2.68 -12.28
CA LEU A 327 21.08 -2.75 -13.51
C LEU A 327 22.17 -1.67 -13.54
N PHE A 328 21.87 -0.42 -13.15
CA PHE A 328 22.86 0.66 -13.09
C PHE A 328 23.98 0.38 -12.07
N VAL A 329 23.60 -0.08 -10.88
CA VAL A 329 24.57 -0.42 -9.81
C VAL A 329 25.45 -1.60 -10.24
N PHE A 330 24.86 -2.63 -10.85
CA PHE A 330 25.59 -3.78 -11.38
C PHE A 330 26.51 -3.37 -12.56
N ALA A 331 26.05 -2.49 -13.44
CA ALA A 331 26.85 -1.96 -14.54
C ALA A 331 28.06 -1.15 -14.02
N ALA A 332 27.94 -0.43 -12.89
CA ALA A 332 29.08 0.25 -12.26
C ALA A 332 30.13 -0.75 -11.73
N LEU A 333 29.69 -1.90 -11.20
CA LEU A 333 30.61 -2.98 -10.80
C LEU A 333 31.31 -3.63 -12.01
N LEU A 334 30.57 -3.87 -13.10
CA LEU A 334 31.14 -4.39 -14.36
C LEU A 334 32.12 -3.41 -15.01
N GLU A 335 31.83 -2.12 -14.95
CA GLU A 335 32.73 -1.06 -15.40
C GLU A 335 34.08 -1.17 -14.70
N TYR A 336 34.07 -1.27 -13.36
CA TYR A 336 35.29 -1.45 -12.59
C TYR A 336 36.00 -2.76 -12.94
N ALA A 337 35.26 -3.86 -13.11
CA ALA A 337 35.85 -5.15 -13.54
C ALA A 337 36.56 -5.02 -14.89
N GLY A 338 35.96 -4.29 -15.83
CA GLY A 338 36.56 -3.94 -17.13
C GLY A 338 37.82 -3.09 -16.99
N VAL A 339 37.77 -2.01 -16.19
CA VAL A 339 38.94 -1.13 -15.93
C VAL A 339 40.08 -1.91 -15.27
N ASN A 340 39.78 -2.75 -14.28
CA ASN A 340 40.77 -3.57 -13.59
C ASN A 340 41.35 -4.66 -14.51
N PHE A 341 40.54 -5.28 -15.37
CA PHE A 341 41.03 -6.25 -16.36
C PHE A 341 42.00 -5.60 -17.35
N VAL A 342 41.64 -4.43 -17.90
CA VAL A 342 42.51 -3.66 -18.81
C VAL A 342 43.80 -3.23 -18.10
N SER A 343 43.69 -2.75 -16.85
CA SER A 343 44.85 -2.36 -16.02
C SER A 343 45.75 -3.55 -15.68
N ARG A 344 45.20 -4.74 -15.40
CA ARG A 344 45.95 -5.97 -15.16
C ARG A 344 46.64 -6.48 -16.40
N GLN A 345 45.94 -6.56 -17.54
CA GLN A 345 46.55 -6.92 -18.82
C GLN A 345 47.71 -5.99 -19.16
N GLN A 346 47.55 -4.70 -18.88
CA GLN A 346 48.63 -3.73 -19.01
C GLN A 346 49.82 -4.04 -18.09
N LYS A 347 49.59 -4.27 -16.79
CA LYS A 347 50.66 -4.60 -15.83
C LYS A 347 51.41 -5.87 -16.25
N GLU A 348 50.72 -6.91 -16.72
CA GLU A 348 51.33 -8.15 -17.22
C GLU A 348 52.11 -7.97 -18.53
N PHE A 349 51.56 -7.26 -19.52
CA PHE A 349 52.28 -6.94 -20.76
C PHE A 349 53.58 -6.16 -20.50
N LEU A 350 53.54 -5.18 -19.59
CA LEU A 350 54.74 -4.46 -19.16
C LEU A 350 55.76 -5.36 -18.45
N ARG A 351 55.31 -6.29 -17.60
CA ARG A 351 56.18 -7.26 -16.90
C ARG A 351 56.90 -8.19 -17.87
N LEU A 352 56.18 -8.78 -18.83
CA LEU A 352 56.76 -9.66 -19.86
C LEU A 352 57.79 -8.93 -20.72
N ARG A 353 57.49 -7.71 -21.15
CA ARG A 353 58.44 -6.90 -21.94
C ARG A 353 59.67 -6.44 -21.15
N ARG A 354 59.52 -6.19 -19.83
CA ARG A 354 60.68 -5.96 -18.94
C ARG A 354 61.57 -7.20 -18.85
N ARG A 355 60.99 -8.39 -18.71
CA ARG A 355 61.74 -9.67 -18.74
C ARG A 355 62.48 -9.88 -20.06
N GLN A 356 61.85 -9.61 -21.20
CA GLN A 356 62.50 -9.69 -22.52
C GLN A 356 63.68 -8.71 -22.66
N ARG A 357 63.52 -7.46 -22.19
CA ARG A 357 64.63 -6.48 -22.19
C ARG A 357 65.78 -6.90 -21.29
N GLN A 358 65.47 -7.50 -20.14
CA GLN A 358 66.48 -7.97 -19.21
C GLN A 358 67.24 -9.16 -19.80
N HIS A 359 66.53 -10.11 -20.41
CA HIS A 359 67.15 -11.20 -21.15
C HIS A 359 68.03 -10.71 -22.31
N HIS A 360 67.59 -9.70 -23.08
CA HIS A 360 68.39 -9.12 -24.16
C HIS A 360 69.68 -8.46 -23.64
N LYS A 361 69.60 -7.71 -22.53
CA LYS A 361 70.79 -7.14 -21.87
C LYS A 361 71.75 -8.21 -21.34
N ASP A 362 71.21 -9.27 -20.75
CA ASP A 362 72.02 -10.38 -20.24
C ASP A 362 72.68 -11.17 -21.39
N SER A 363 72.02 -11.26 -22.54
CA SER A 363 72.55 -11.86 -23.78
C SER A 363 73.72 -11.04 -24.35
N GLU A 364 73.53 -9.72 -24.51
CA GLU A 364 74.58 -8.80 -24.99
C GLU A 364 75.79 -8.78 -24.04
N MET A 365 75.56 -8.82 -22.73
CA MET A 365 76.65 -8.86 -21.73
C MET A 365 77.42 -10.20 -21.77
N ARG A 366 76.72 -11.31 -22.06
CA ARG A 366 77.34 -12.63 -22.21
C ARG A 366 78.13 -12.76 -23.52
N GLU A 367 77.65 -12.16 -24.59
CA GLU A 367 78.34 -12.06 -25.89
C GLU A 367 79.59 -11.16 -25.77
N SER A 368 79.46 -10.03 -25.06
CA SER A 368 80.59 -9.11 -24.76
C SER A 368 81.70 -9.78 -23.94
N ARG A 369 81.36 -10.69 -23.01
CA ARG A 369 82.35 -11.51 -22.27
C ARG A 369 83.04 -12.54 -23.18
N PHE A 370 82.33 -13.13 -24.14
CA PHE A 370 82.91 -14.09 -25.08
C PHE A 370 83.89 -13.42 -26.06
N SER A 371 83.61 -12.18 -26.48
CA SER A 371 84.53 -11.39 -27.32
C SER A 371 85.80 -10.91 -26.60
N PHE A 372 85.81 -10.82 -25.26
CA PHE A 372 86.99 -10.38 -24.51
C PHE A 372 88.05 -11.49 -24.32
N THR A 373 87.66 -12.76 -24.43
CA THR A 373 88.59 -13.91 -24.32
C THR A 373 89.33 -14.26 -25.61
N GLY A 374 89.11 -13.52 -26.71
CA GLY A 374 89.63 -13.87 -28.05
C GLY A 374 90.88 -13.13 -28.53
N TYR A 375 91.36 -12.08 -27.84
CA TYR A 375 92.48 -11.27 -28.32
C TYR A 375 93.59 -11.12 -27.26
N GLY A 376 94.61 -11.99 -27.39
CA GLY A 376 95.98 -11.52 -27.54
C GLY A 376 96.78 -11.23 -26.28
N MET A 377 97.41 -12.28 -25.73
CA MET A 377 98.80 -12.21 -25.27
C MET A 377 99.68 -11.73 -26.43
N GLY A 378 100.43 -10.63 -26.31
CA GLY A 378 101.44 -10.29 -27.32
C GLY A 378 101.89 -8.82 -27.44
N HIS A 379 102.94 -8.51 -26.69
CA HIS A 379 104.10 -7.65 -27.03
C HIS A 379 103.93 -6.14 -27.33
N CYS A 380 104.71 -5.36 -26.58
CA CYS A 380 104.90 -3.91 -26.74
C CYS A 380 105.93 -3.54 -27.83
N LEU A 381 105.62 -2.39 -28.46
CA LEU A 381 106.49 -1.32 -28.99
C LEU A 381 107.29 -1.54 -30.29
N GLN A 382 106.84 -0.87 -31.36
CA GLN A 382 107.71 -0.09 -32.26
C GLN A 382 106.98 1.16 -32.79
N VAL A 383 107.77 2.20 -33.08
CA VAL A 383 107.41 3.60 -33.33
C VAL A 383 107.55 3.96 -34.82
N LYS A 384 106.66 4.87 -35.30
CA LYS A 384 106.69 5.68 -36.55
C LYS A 384 106.51 4.96 -37.90
N ASP A 385 105.88 5.49 -38.95
CA ASP A 385 105.50 6.86 -39.34
C ASP A 385 104.26 6.85 -40.29
N GLY A 386 103.50 7.96 -40.27
CA GLY A 386 102.77 8.58 -41.40
C GLY A 386 101.68 7.83 -42.19
N THR A 387 100.42 8.28 -42.10
CA THR A 387 99.62 8.89 -43.21
C THR A 387 98.18 9.17 -42.77
N ALA A 388 97.60 10.24 -43.34
CA ALA A 388 96.33 10.84 -42.97
C ALA A 388 95.11 9.97 -43.32
N VAL A 389 94.21 9.73 -42.35
CA VAL A 389 92.78 9.44 -42.59
C VAL A 389 91.93 9.91 -41.40
N LYS A 390 91.07 10.90 -41.68
CA LYS A 390 89.69 11.11 -41.17
C LYS A 390 89.38 10.61 -39.74
N ALA A 391 89.23 11.57 -38.82
CA ALA A 391 88.67 11.34 -37.49
C ALA A 391 87.31 10.61 -37.56
N PRO A 392 87.10 9.51 -36.81
CA PRO A 392 85.76 8.96 -36.60
C PRO A 392 85.03 9.83 -35.59
N ALA A 393 83.78 10.18 -35.92
CA ALA A 393 82.86 10.94 -35.08
C ALA A 393 82.65 10.28 -33.69
N PRO A 394 82.29 11.06 -32.66
CA PRO A 394 81.97 10.50 -31.35
C PRO A 394 80.73 9.61 -31.46
N ASN A 395 80.82 8.40 -30.89
CA ASN A 395 79.70 7.47 -30.75
C ASN A 395 78.46 8.19 -30.20
N PRO A 396 77.28 8.07 -30.85
CA PRO A 396 76.06 8.58 -30.26
C PRO A 396 75.74 7.78 -29.01
N ALA A 397 75.52 8.48 -27.89
CA ALA A 397 75.00 7.89 -26.66
C ALA A 397 73.71 7.09 -26.97
N PRO A 398 73.43 5.96 -26.28
CA PRO A 398 72.21 5.21 -26.50
C PRO A 398 70.99 6.08 -26.13
N LEU A 399 70.21 6.48 -27.14
CA LEU A 399 68.93 7.13 -26.94
C LEU A 399 68.01 6.18 -26.12
N PRO A 400 67.28 6.68 -25.10
CA PRO A 400 66.33 5.86 -24.38
C PRO A 400 65.18 5.43 -25.32
N PRO A 401 64.56 4.26 -25.12
CA PRO A 401 63.60 3.70 -26.07
C PRO A 401 62.26 4.44 -25.98
N LYS A 402 62.10 5.46 -26.82
CA LYS A 402 60.90 6.33 -26.97
C LYS A 402 59.60 5.53 -27.21
N ASP A 403 59.70 4.32 -27.78
CA ASP A 403 58.54 3.48 -28.14
C ASP A 403 57.89 2.68 -27.00
N SER A 404 58.60 2.42 -25.89
CA SER A 404 57.94 1.76 -24.76
C SER A 404 57.09 2.72 -23.94
N ASP A 405 57.53 3.97 -23.80
CA ASP A 405 56.81 4.94 -22.97
C ASP A 405 55.63 5.56 -23.73
N SER A 406 55.71 5.67 -25.06
CA SER A 406 54.59 6.09 -25.91
C SER A 406 53.43 5.07 -25.89
N MET A 407 53.74 3.77 -25.98
CA MET A 407 52.75 2.70 -25.87
C MET A 407 52.13 2.63 -24.47
N LYS A 408 52.93 2.72 -23.40
CA LYS A 408 52.43 2.79 -22.02
C LYS A 408 51.43 3.93 -21.82
N LYS A 409 51.75 5.13 -22.35
CA LYS A 409 50.85 6.29 -22.32
C LYS A 409 49.52 5.97 -22.99
N LYS A 410 49.53 5.49 -24.23
CA LYS A 410 48.32 5.17 -25.02
C LYS A 410 47.35 4.21 -24.32
N PHE A 411 47.86 3.22 -23.57
CA PHE A 411 47.01 2.25 -22.85
C PHE A 411 46.54 2.74 -21.47
N VAL A 412 47.36 3.48 -20.71
CA VAL A 412 46.91 4.19 -19.49
C VAL A 412 45.80 5.18 -19.83
N ASP A 413 45.98 5.90 -20.94
CA ASP A 413 45.00 6.86 -21.43
C ASP A 413 43.69 6.16 -21.82
N ARG A 414 43.74 4.91 -22.31
CA ARG A 414 42.55 4.11 -22.62
C ARG A 414 41.77 3.71 -21.36
N ALA A 415 42.43 3.25 -20.30
CA ALA A 415 41.77 2.92 -19.03
C ALA A 415 41.17 4.17 -18.36
N LYS A 416 41.91 5.28 -18.34
CA LYS A 416 41.41 6.57 -17.82
C LYS A 416 40.26 7.14 -18.65
N ARG A 417 40.26 6.90 -19.97
CA ARG A 417 39.17 7.31 -20.86
C ARG A 417 37.86 6.58 -20.54
N ILE A 418 37.91 5.32 -20.12
CA ILE A 418 36.72 4.57 -19.68
C ILE A 418 36.10 5.25 -18.46
N ASP A 419 36.86 5.44 -17.38
CA ASP A 419 36.37 6.14 -16.18
C ASP A 419 35.83 7.56 -16.53
N THR A 420 36.51 8.29 -17.43
CA THR A 420 36.10 9.65 -17.85
C THR A 420 34.76 9.66 -18.59
N VAL A 421 34.52 8.69 -19.48
CA VAL A 421 33.25 8.55 -20.20
C VAL A 421 32.15 8.08 -19.25
N SER A 422 32.43 7.09 -18.39
CA SER A 422 31.47 6.56 -17.42
C SER A 422 30.93 7.63 -16.47
N ARG A 423 31.76 8.60 -16.05
CA ARG A 423 31.37 9.74 -15.20
C ARG A 423 30.25 10.61 -15.78
N ALA A 424 30.16 10.73 -17.10
CA ALA A 424 29.10 11.50 -17.77
C ALA A 424 27.96 10.60 -18.26
N ALA A 425 28.29 9.43 -18.81
CA ALA A 425 27.31 8.55 -19.43
C ALA A 425 26.31 7.96 -18.43
N PHE A 426 26.77 7.49 -17.27
CA PHE A 426 25.90 6.86 -16.27
C PHE A 426 24.87 7.85 -15.68
N PRO A 427 25.26 9.03 -15.17
CA PRO A 427 24.30 10.00 -14.67
C PRO A 427 23.34 10.50 -15.75
N LEU A 428 23.81 10.74 -16.97
CA LEU A 428 22.96 11.21 -18.06
C LEU A 428 21.92 10.16 -18.47
N ALA A 429 22.34 8.90 -18.63
CA ALA A 429 21.42 7.81 -18.96
C ALA A 429 20.38 7.59 -17.85
N PHE A 430 20.79 7.70 -16.58
CA PHE A 430 19.88 7.56 -15.45
C PHE A 430 18.90 8.74 -15.34
N LEU A 431 19.34 9.96 -15.65
CA LEU A 431 18.47 11.13 -15.74
C LEU A 431 17.41 10.96 -16.83
N ILE A 432 17.80 10.49 -18.02
CA ILE A 432 16.88 10.18 -19.11
C ILE A 432 15.84 9.15 -18.65
N PHE A 433 16.27 8.06 -18.02
CA PHE A 433 15.36 7.07 -17.45
C PHE A 433 14.37 7.67 -16.45
N ASN A 434 14.84 8.52 -15.52
CA ASN A 434 13.96 9.19 -14.56
C ASN A 434 12.87 10.02 -15.24
N ILE A 435 13.25 10.83 -16.24
CA ILE A 435 12.30 11.66 -16.98
C ILE A 435 11.23 10.78 -17.65
N PHE A 436 11.65 9.73 -18.36
CA PHE A 436 10.71 8.82 -19.03
C PHE A 436 9.81 8.08 -18.03
N TYR A 437 10.37 7.58 -16.94
CA TYR A 437 9.63 6.85 -15.91
C TYR A 437 8.51 7.72 -15.32
N TRP A 438 8.87 8.90 -14.80
CA TRP A 438 7.90 9.78 -14.13
C TRP A 438 6.85 10.34 -15.08
N ILE A 439 7.23 10.71 -16.31
CA ILE A 439 6.26 11.21 -17.30
C ILE A 439 5.27 10.12 -17.68
N THR A 440 5.75 8.90 -17.97
CA THR A 440 4.90 7.79 -18.41
C THR A 440 3.86 7.44 -17.35
N TYR A 441 4.28 7.21 -16.10
CA TYR A 441 3.35 6.83 -15.04
C TYR A 441 2.44 7.98 -14.60
N LYS A 442 2.87 9.24 -14.76
CA LYS A 442 1.98 10.39 -14.55
C LYS A 442 0.88 10.46 -15.62
N ILE A 443 1.21 10.20 -16.89
CA ILE A 443 0.23 10.18 -17.98
C ILE A 443 -0.75 9.02 -17.78
N ILE A 444 -0.25 7.81 -17.52
CA ILE A 444 -1.08 6.63 -17.27
C ILE A 444 -2.05 6.90 -16.11
N ARG A 445 -1.55 7.40 -14.98
CA ARG A 445 -2.40 7.77 -13.85
C ARG A 445 -3.49 8.75 -14.24
N HIS A 446 -3.17 9.77 -15.03
CA HIS A 446 -4.16 10.75 -15.49
C HIS A 446 -5.17 10.15 -16.49
N GLU A 447 -4.79 9.14 -17.27
CA GLU A 447 -5.73 8.42 -18.13
C GLU A 447 -6.67 7.53 -17.32
N ASP A 448 -6.14 6.79 -16.35
CA ASP A 448 -6.94 5.92 -15.46
C ASP A 448 -8.00 6.76 -14.73
N ILE A 449 -7.61 7.94 -14.25
CA ILE A 449 -8.48 8.93 -13.61
C ILE A 449 -9.57 9.50 -14.52
N ARG A 450 -9.38 9.49 -15.86
CA ARG A 450 -10.33 10.05 -16.84
C ARG A 450 -11.24 9.02 -17.49
N LYS A 451 -10.85 7.73 -17.44
CA LYS A 451 -11.61 6.62 -18.04
C LYS A 451 -12.70 6.12 -17.09
N GLU A 452 -12.51 6.32 -15.80
CA GLU A 452 -13.55 6.26 -14.77
C GLU A 452 -14.32 7.58 -14.75
#